data_AF-A0A924HRV9-F1
#
_entry.id   AF-A0A924HRV9-F1
#
_cell.length_a   1.000
_cell.length_b   1.000
_cell.length_c   1.000
_cell.angle_alpha   90.00
_cell.angle_beta   90.00
_cell.angle_gamma   90.00
#
_symmetry.space_group_name_H-M   'P 1'
#
loop_
_entity.id
_entity.type
_entity.pdbx_description
1 polymer ?
#
loop_
_entity_poly.entity_id
_entity_poly.type
_entity_poly.pdbx_seq_one_letter_code
_entity_poly.pdbx_strand_id
1 'polypeptide(L)' 'MFHTLRAAYALHGHALHRTCSADGTVTYRAERWGLVRYLPTIDTARKFLEQIGGRL' A
#
# COMPACT_ATOMS: atom_id res chain seq x y z
N MET A 1 -3.02 -10.01 7.30
CA MET A 1 -3.67 -8.73 6.94
C MET A 1 -2.83 -7.88 5.96
N PHE A 2 -1.59 -7.47 6.31
CA PHE A 2 -0.72 -6.74 5.36
C PHE A 2 -0.28 -7.58 4.15
N HIS A 3 0.07 -8.85 4.34
CA HIS A 3 0.54 -9.73 3.23
C HIS A 3 -0.53 -9.89 2.14
N THR A 4 -1.80 -10.06 2.53
CA THR A 4 -2.95 -10.12 1.60
C THR A 4 -3.10 -8.81 0.82
N LEU A 5 -2.99 -7.67 1.51
CA LEU A 5 -3.05 -6.36 0.88
C LEU A 5 -1.90 -6.17 -0.11
N ARG A 6 -0.67 -6.53 0.27
CA ARG A 6 0.51 -6.46 -0.60
C ARG A 6 0.37 -7.35 -1.83
N ALA A 7 -0.19 -8.55 -1.68
CA ALA A 7 -0.47 -9.45 -2.81
C ALA A 7 -1.49 -8.82 -3.77
N ALA A 8 -2.57 -8.24 -3.25
CA ALA A 8 -3.56 -7.56 -4.09
C ALA A 8 -2.95 -6.38 -4.86
N TYR A 9 -2.08 -5.57 -4.25
CA TYR A 9 -1.34 -4.53 -4.97
C TYR A 9 -0.47 -5.10 -6.10
N ALA A 10 0.22 -6.22 -5.86
CA ALA A 10 1.07 -6.87 -6.85
C ALA A 10 0.27 -7.36 -8.07
N LEU A 11 -0.95 -7.88 -7.87
CA LEU A 11 -1.85 -8.27 -8.96
C LEU A 11 -2.21 -7.10 -9.88
N HIS A 12 -2.22 -5.87 -9.35
CA HIS A 12 -2.51 -4.65 -10.11
C HIS A 12 -1.23 -3.95 -10.62
N GLY A 13 -0.06 -4.58 -10.51
CA GLY A 13 1.21 -4.03 -10.98
C GLY A 13 1.80 -2.94 -10.09
N HIS A 14 1.43 -2.93 -8.80
CA HIS A 14 1.96 -2.01 -7.80
C HIS A 14 2.75 -2.75 -6.72
N ALA A 15 3.81 -2.13 -6.21
CA ALA A 15 4.52 -2.60 -5.02
C ALA A 15 4.02 -1.85 -3.79
N LEU A 16 3.48 -2.58 -2.80
CA LEU A 16 3.12 -2.01 -1.50
C LEU A 16 4.25 -2.23 -0.50
N HIS A 17 4.76 -1.15 0.07
CA HIS A 17 5.75 -1.14 1.14
C HIS A 17 5.12 -0.65 2.44
N ARG A 18 5.63 -1.17 3.56
CA ARG A 18 5.29 -0.75 4.92
C ARG A 18 6.58 -0.31 5.60
N THR A 19 6.57 0.87 6.19
CA THR A 19 7.68 1.42 6.97
C THR A 19 7.22 1.60 8.41
N CYS A 20 8.06 1.19 9.36
CA CYS A 20 7.85 1.46 10.77
C CYS A 20 8.90 2.49 11.21
N SER A 21 8.43 3.67 11.65
CA SER A 21 9.30 4.68 12.24
C SER A 21 9.79 4.23 13.62
N ALA A 22 10.90 4.79 14.09
CA ALA A 22 11.43 4.53 15.44
C ALA A 22 10.42 4.89 16.56
N ASP A 23 9.54 5.85 16.28
CA ASP A 23 8.40 6.26 17.11
C ASP A 23 7.23 5.25 17.12
N GLY A 24 7.32 4.16 16.36
CA GLY A 24 6.26 3.14 16.25
C GLY A 24 5.16 3.48 15.24
N THR A 25 5.17 4.70 14.68
CA THR A 25 4.27 5.10 13.60
C THR A 25 4.50 4.25 12.34
N VAL A 26 3.45 3.58 11.85
CA VAL A 26 3.48 2.75 10.65
C VAL A 26 2.92 3.53 9.47
N THR A 27 3.70 3.62 8.40
CA THR A 27 3.31 4.28 7.15
C THR A 27 3.39 3.30 5.98
N TYR A 28 2.63 3.58 4.93
CA TYR A 28 2.60 2.76 3.72
C TYR A 28 2.97 3.60 2.51
N ARG A 29 3.55 2.96 1.49
CA ARG A 29 3.71 3.58 0.19
C ARG A 29 3.42 2.57 -0.91
N ALA A 30 2.67 3.00 -1.91
CA ALA A 30 2.47 2.25 -3.13
C ALA A 30 3.38 2.81 -4.23
N GLU A 31 4.08 1.95 -4.93
CA GLU A 31 4.96 2.32 -6.05
C GLU A 31 4.49 1.66 -7.33
N ARG A 32 4.59 2.37 -8.45
CA ARG A 32 4.48 1.81 -9.80
C ARG A 32 5.34 2.61 -10.77
N TRP A 33 6.24 1.93 -11.48
CA TRP A 33 7.10 2.52 -12.51
C TRP A 33 7.84 3.79 -12.03
N GLY A 34 8.38 3.77 -10.80
CA GLY A 34 9.08 4.91 -10.20
C GLY A 34 8.18 6.01 -9.63
N LEU A 35 6.85 5.93 -9.80
CA LEU A 35 5.90 6.81 -9.13
C LEU A 35 5.54 6.26 -7.76
N VAL A 36 5.76 7.06 -6.72
CA VAL A 36 5.48 6.70 -5.33
C VAL A 36 4.29 7.49 -4.81
N ARG A 37 3.30 6.80 -4.24
CA ARG A 37 2.17 7.38 -3.52
C ARG A 37 2.29 7.07 -2.03
N TYR A 38 2.32 8.11 -1.23
CA TYR A 38 2.33 8.01 0.22
C TYR A 38 0.93 7.73 0.77
N LEU A 39 0.84 6.80 1.70
CA LEU A 39 -0.40 6.27 2.28
C LEU A 39 -0.20 6.20 3.80
N PRO A 40 -0.59 7.24 4.56
CA PRO A 40 -0.22 7.38 5.97
C PRO A 40 -0.81 6.29 6.87
N THR A 41 -1.88 5.61 6.44
CA THR A 41 -2.56 4.58 7.24
C THR A 41 -2.92 3.36 6.40
N ILE A 42 -3.17 2.22 7.06
CA ILE A 42 -3.62 1.00 6.37
C ILE A 42 -4.96 1.22 5.66
N ASP A 43 -5.84 2.07 6.19
CA ASP A 43 -7.11 2.45 5.56
C ASP A 43 -6.90 3.19 4.23
N THR A 44 -5.99 4.16 4.20
CA THR A 44 -5.66 4.86 2.94
C THR A 44 -5.08 3.90 1.88
N ALA A 45 -4.34 2.87 2.30
CA ALA A 45 -3.89 1.82 1.39
C ALA A 45 -5.04 0.93 0.88
N ARG A 46 -6.05 0.63 1.70
CA ARG A 46 -7.24 -0.11 1.21
C ARG A 46 -8.02 0.71 0.19
N LYS A 47 -8.30 1.97 0.50
CA LYS A 47 -9.00 2.90 -0.41
C LYS A 47 -8.24 3.11 -1.71
N PHE A 48 -6.92 3.14 -1.67
CA PHE A 48 -6.13 3.28 -2.89
C PHE A 48 -6.13 1.98 -3.72
N LEU A 49 -6.12 0.80 -3.08
CA LEU A 49 -6.30 -0.47 -3.79
C LEU A 49 -7.63 -0.50 -4.57
N GLU A 50 -8.72 -0.03 -3.96
CA GLU A 50 -10.03 0.08 -4.62
C GLU A 50 -10.01 1.01 -5.83
N GLN A 51 -9.27 2.13 -5.75
CA GLN A 51 -9.13 3.08 -6.86
C GLN A 51 -8.35 2.52 -8.05
N ILE A 52 -7.40 1.62 -7.82
CA ILE A 52 -6.63 0.95 -8.89
C ILE A 52 -7.32 -0.35 -9.40
N GLY A 53 -8.58 -0.57 -8.97
CA GLY A 53 -9.43 -1.68 -9.41
C GLY A 53 -9.28 -2.97 -8.61
N GLY A 54 -8.50 -2.97 -7.52
CA GLY A 54 -8.36 -4.13 -6.63
C GLY A 54 -9.43 -4.18 -5.55
N ARG A 55 -9.70 -5.37 -5.01
CA ARG A 55 -10.59 -5.57 -3.86
C ARG A 55 -9.99 -6.62 -2.92
N LEU A 56 -10.30 -6.48 -1.63
CA LEU A 56 -9.83 -7.37 -0.57
C LEU A 56 -10.99 -7.94 0.24
#